data_AF-A0A7C5SNY0-F1
#
_entry.id   AF-A0A7C5SNY0-F1
#
_cell.length_a   1.000
_cell.length_b   1.000
_cell.length_c   1.000
_cell.angle_alpha   90.00
_cell.angle_beta   90.00
_cell.angle_gamma   90.00
#
_symmetry.space_group_name_H-M   'P 1'
#
loop_
_entity.id
_entity.type
_entity.pdbx_description
1 polymer ?
#
loop_
_entity_poly.entity_id
_entity_poly.type
_entity_poly.pdbx_seq_one_letter_code
_entity_poly.pdbx_strand_id
1 'polypeptide(L)'
;MHLFLDPAVRYARALSECIQKEPGALELGELQALMLDWIEGRATGLSQELGRKLSRKLKFKGKVYALSDFRTLAKVYGYMLSGLAALAQRSGRRGLLLLLDETELFSSLGKEARAQAAIVFRVLIAAALPAGGEESLDLGDVEGGGHGAIRNLPPRFGKVSHLALCLAATPGSASEDFLRNTLGDKRVLELLPMMRKDFVLLSQRIRALYARAYPETPPRALSALEDKVDSWLSRGLPGSPREFGRKVVDFLDFCRHTHLDFAG
;
A
#
# COMPACT_ATOMS: atom_id res chain seq x y z
N MET A 1 1.63 9.42 -23.12
CA MET A 1 0.82 8.20 -23.27
C MET A 1 1.40 7.15 -22.33
N HIS A 2 0.60 6.57 -21.44
CA HIS A 2 1.04 5.55 -20.48
C HIS A 2 1.00 4.16 -21.11
N LEU A 3 2.09 3.38 -21.00
CA LEU A 3 2.24 2.11 -21.71
C LEU A 3 1.19 1.03 -21.36
N PHE A 4 0.79 0.94 -20.09
CA PHE A 4 -0.17 -0.07 -19.60
C PHE A 4 -1.60 0.47 -19.47
N LEU A 5 -1.76 1.58 -18.75
CA LEU A 5 -3.06 2.19 -18.46
C LEU A 5 -3.79 2.72 -19.70
N ASP A 6 -3.10 3.32 -20.69
CA ASP A 6 -3.80 3.86 -21.86
C ASP A 6 -4.43 2.75 -22.72
N PRO A 7 -3.72 1.63 -23.05
CA PRO A 7 -4.36 0.48 -23.68
C PRO A 7 -5.51 -0.10 -22.86
N ALA A 8 -5.37 -0.22 -21.53
CA ALA A 8 -6.43 -0.75 -20.67
C ALA A 8 -7.72 0.10 -20.75
N VAL A 9 -7.60 1.42 -20.61
CA VAL A 9 -8.75 2.33 -20.70
C VAL A 9 -9.38 2.31 -22.09
N ARG A 10 -8.57 2.30 -23.15
CA ARG A 10 -9.07 2.28 -24.54
C ARG A 10 -9.78 0.97 -24.87
N TYR A 11 -9.23 -0.16 -24.45
CA TYR A 11 -9.88 -1.45 -24.61
C TYR A 11 -11.18 -1.54 -23.82
N ALA A 12 -11.18 -1.11 -22.55
CA ALA A 12 -12.39 -1.11 -21.72
C ALA A 12 -13.50 -0.25 -22.32
N ARG A 13 -13.17 0.94 -22.82
CA ARG A 13 -14.13 1.82 -23.49
C ARG A 13 -14.66 1.18 -24.77
N ALA A 14 -13.79 0.70 -25.65
CA ALA A 14 -14.20 0.10 -26.92
C ALA A 14 -15.08 -1.15 -26.70
N LEU A 15 -14.76 -1.96 -25.69
CA LEU A 15 -15.55 -3.14 -25.36
C LEU A 15 -16.92 -2.77 -24.77
N SER A 16 -16.98 -1.77 -23.89
CA SER A 16 -18.24 -1.25 -23.35
C SER A 16 -19.15 -0.71 -24.46
N GLU A 17 -18.60 0.04 -25.41
CA GLU A 17 -19.35 0.54 -26.59
C GLU A 17 -19.88 -0.60 -27.48
N CYS A 18 -19.15 -1.72 -27.61
CA CYS A 18 -19.62 -2.91 -28.33
C CYS A 18 -20.74 -3.64 -27.55
N ILE A 19 -20.58 -3.83 -26.25
CA ILE A 19 -21.59 -4.48 -25.39
C ILE A 19 -22.91 -3.70 -25.40
N GLN A 20 -22.84 -2.37 -25.40
CA GLN A 20 -24.04 -1.52 -25.51
C GLN A 20 -24.78 -1.69 -26.84
N LYS A 21 -24.06 -1.99 -27.93
CA LYS A 21 -24.66 -2.21 -29.26
C LYS A 21 -25.21 -3.62 -29.42
N GLU A 22 -24.56 -4.59 -28.79
CA GLU A 22 -24.90 -6.02 -28.87
C GLU A 22 -25.11 -6.61 -27.46
N PRO A 23 -26.15 -6.16 -26.73
CA PRO A 23 -26.40 -6.63 -25.38
C PRO A 23 -26.70 -8.14 -25.36
N GLY A 24 -26.08 -8.87 -24.44
CA GLY A 24 -26.27 -10.31 -24.28
C GLY A 24 -25.36 -11.19 -25.16
N ALA A 25 -24.47 -10.60 -25.96
CA ALA A 25 -23.47 -11.37 -26.70
C ALA A 25 -22.48 -12.04 -25.72
N LEU A 26 -22.58 -13.37 -25.59
CA LEU A 26 -21.79 -14.18 -24.65
C LEU A 26 -20.27 -13.93 -24.81
N GLU A 27 -19.79 -13.87 -26.05
CA GLU A 27 -18.38 -13.66 -26.38
C GLU A 27 -17.86 -12.29 -25.89
N LEU A 28 -18.69 -11.24 -25.91
CA LEU A 28 -18.29 -9.92 -25.40
C LEU A 28 -18.21 -9.92 -23.87
N GLY A 29 -19.10 -10.65 -23.20
CA GLY A 29 -19.05 -10.85 -21.75
C GLY A 29 -17.81 -11.62 -21.31
N GLU A 30 -17.46 -12.71 -22.01
CA GLU A 30 -16.22 -13.45 -21.76
C GLU A 30 -14.97 -12.58 -21.98
N LEU A 31 -14.96 -11.78 -23.05
CA LEU A 31 -13.84 -10.90 -23.35
C LEU A 31 -13.70 -9.79 -22.30
N GLN A 32 -14.82 -9.33 -21.71
CA GLN A 32 -14.82 -8.36 -20.63
C GLN A 32 -14.23 -8.96 -19.36
N ALA A 33 -14.62 -10.19 -19.00
CA ALA A 33 -14.05 -10.90 -17.87
C ALA A 33 -12.53 -11.09 -18.02
N LEU A 34 -12.07 -11.56 -19.18
CA LEU A 34 -10.63 -11.73 -19.45
C LEU A 34 -9.86 -10.41 -19.41
N MET A 35 -10.46 -9.32 -19.86
CA MET A 35 -9.85 -7.99 -19.78
C MET A 35 -9.75 -7.51 -18.32
N LEU A 36 -10.77 -7.74 -17.51
CA LEU A 36 -10.75 -7.43 -16.07
C LEU A 36 -9.68 -8.27 -15.36
N ASP A 37 -9.61 -9.57 -15.62
CA ASP A 37 -8.56 -10.44 -15.07
C ASP A 37 -7.16 -9.94 -15.41
N TRP A 38 -6.95 -9.48 -16.65
CA TRP A 38 -5.69 -8.87 -17.08
C TRP A 38 -5.38 -7.56 -16.34
N ILE A 39 -6.37 -6.67 -16.19
CA ILE A 39 -6.21 -5.41 -15.46
C ILE A 39 -5.91 -5.66 -13.97
N GLU A 40 -6.55 -6.67 -13.39
CA GLU A 40 -6.32 -7.12 -12.02
C GLU A 40 -4.97 -7.83 -11.84
N GLY A 41 -4.26 -8.10 -12.94
CA GLY A 41 -2.97 -8.80 -12.90
C GLY A 41 -3.10 -10.26 -12.45
N ARG A 42 -4.28 -10.87 -12.55
CA ARG A 42 -4.44 -12.31 -12.33
C ARG A 42 -3.59 -13.03 -13.38
N ALA A 43 -2.89 -14.09 -12.98
CA ALA A 43 -1.82 -14.72 -13.76
C ALA A 43 -2.28 -15.13 -15.17
N THR A 44 -2.18 -14.24 -16.15
CA THR A 44 -2.60 -14.51 -17.52
C THR A 44 -1.39 -14.72 -18.42
N GLY A 45 -0.95 -15.98 -18.52
CA GLY A 45 -0.20 -16.51 -19.69
C GLY A 45 -0.96 -16.32 -21.02
N LEU A 46 -2.17 -15.76 -20.96
CA LEU A 46 -3.08 -15.48 -22.06
C LEU A 46 -2.92 -14.06 -22.65
N SER A 47 -1.95 -13.25 -22.24
CA SER A 47 -1.82 -11.85 -22.72
C SER A 47 -1.79 -11.73 -24.26
N GLN A 48 -1.13 -12.68 -24.93
CA GLN A 48 -1.11 -12.74 -26.40
C GLN A 48 -2.44 -13.22 -27.00
N GLU A 49 -3.13 -14.15 -26.35
CA GLU A 49 -4.44 -14.63 -26.79
C GLU A 49 -5.51 -13.55 -26.60
N LEU A 50 -5.54 -12.91 -25.43
CA LEU A 50 -6.38 -11.76 -25.13
C LEU A 50 -6.15 -10.64 -26.15
N GLY A 51 -4.89 -10.28 -26.41
CA GLY A 51 -4.55 -9.28 -27.43
C GLY A 51 -5.06 -9.64 -28.83
N ARG A 52 -4.98 -10.92 -29.23
CA ARG A 52 -5.54 -11.42 -30.50
C ARG A 52 -7.07 -11.35 -30.52
N LYS A 53 -7.74 -11.79 -29.46
CA LYS A 53 -9.22 -11.75 -29.33
C LYS A 53 -9.74 -10.32 -29.37
N LEU A 54 -9.17 -9.42 -28.57
CA LEU A 54 -9.49 -7.99 -28.56
C LEU A 54 -9.26 -7.36 -29.94
N SER A 55 -8.12 -7.64 -30.58
CA SER A 55 -7.83 -7.10 -31.91
C SER A 55 -8.80 -7.62 -32.97
N ARG A 56 -9.31 -8.85 -32.89
CA ARG A 56 -10.27 -9.36 -33.87
C ARG A 56 -11.64 -8.70 -33.74
N LYS A 57 -12.08 -8.44 -32.50
CA LYS A 57 -13.42 -7.89 -32.23
C LYS A 57 -13.48 -6.37 -32.25
N LEU A 58 -12.42 -5.71 -31.81
CA LEU A 58 -12.40 -4.26 -31.65
C LEU A 58 -11.63 -3.60 -32.80
N LYS A 59 -12.08 -2.40 -33.18
CA LYS A 59 -11.38 -1.56 -34.17
C LYS A 59 -10.05 -1.03 -33.63
N PHE A 60 -9.97 -0.79 -32.32
CA PHE A 60 -8.76 -0.33 -31.66
C PHE A 60 -7.68 -1.43 -31.65
N LYS A 61 -6.45 -1.06 -31.99
CA LYS A 61 -5.27 -1.94 -31.96
C LYS A 61 -4.26 -1.39 -30.95
N GLY A 62 -4.22 -2.00 -29.78
CA GLY A 62 -3.26 -1.71 -28.72
C GLY A 62 -2.49 -2.96 -28.31
N LYS A 63 -1.29 -2.80 -27.75
CA LYS A 63 -0.55 -3.96 -27.21
C LYS A 63 -1.07 -4.30 -25.81
N VAL A 64 -1.34 -5.59 -25.59
CA VAL A 64 -1.62 -6.16 -24.26
C VAL A 64 -0.30 -6.66 -23.70
N TYR A 65 0.22 -5.97 -22.69
CA TYR A 65 1.48 -6.34 -22.04
C TYR A 65 1.22 -7.32 -20.91
N ALA A 66 2.05 -8.36 -20.83
CA ALA A 66 2.04 -9.28 -19.69
C ALA A 66 2.64 -8.59 -18.47
N LEU A 67 1.96 -8.72 -17.33
CA LEU A 67 2.47 -8.37 -16.00
C LEU A 67 3.12 -9.63 -15.39
N SER A 68 4.08 -10.24 -16.08
CA SER A 68 4.68 -11.49 -15.62
C SER A 68 6.05 -11.25 -14.99
N ASP A 69 6.14 -11.60 -13.71
CA ASP A 69 7.33 -11.67 -12.84
C ASP A 69 7.88 -10.34 -12.28
N PHE A 70 7.92 -10.28 -10.96
CA PHE A 70 8.44 -9.16 -10.18
C PHE A 70 9.95 -8.96 -10.36
N ARG A 71 10.69 -10.02 -10.67
CA ARG A 71 12.16 -10.01 -10.76
C ARG A 71 12.70 -9.16 -11.90
N THR A 72 11.95 -9.05 -12.99
CA THR A 72 12.39 -8.32 -14.20
C THR A 72 11.62 -7.02 -14.43
N LEU A 73 10.68 -6.66 -13.55
CA LEU A 73 9.70 -5.59 -13.84
C LEU A 73 9.56 -4.56 -12.71
N ALA A 74 10.58 -4.38 -11.86
CA ALA A 74 10.56 -3.34 -10.81
C ALA A 74 10.17 -1.95 -11.38
N LYS A 75 10.80 -1.56 -12.51
CA LYS A 75 10.48 -0.31 -13.26
C LYS A 75 9.03 -0.23 -13.72
N VAL A 76 8.40 -1.36 -14.05
CA VAL A 76 6.98 -1.40 -14.41
C VAL A 76 6.11 -1.02 -13.21
N TYR A 77 6.39 -1.50 -12.01
CA TYR A 77 5.61 -1.13 -10.82
C TYR A 77 5.70 0.36 -10.51
N GLY A 78 6.91 0.93 -10.51
CA GLY A 78 7.08 2.38 -10.33
C GLY A 78 6.34 3.19 -11.40
N TYR A 79 6.46 2.78 -12.66
CA TYR A 79 5.77 3.42 -13.78
C TYR A 79 4.24 3.33 -13.67
N MET A 80 3.70 2.15 -13.35
CA MET A 80 2.26 1.93 -13.17
C MET A 80 1.70 2.74 -12.01
N LEU A 81 2.33 2.70 -10.83
CA LEU A 81 1.84 3.40 -9.64
C LEU A 81 1.90 4.92 -9.81
N SER A 82 2.98 5.44 -10.38
CA SER A 82 3.07 6.87 -10.72
C SER A 82 2.08 7.26 -11.84
N GLY A 83 1.79 6.36 -12.77
CA GLY A 83 0.72 6.51 -13.76
C GLY A 83 -0.67 6.61 -13.13
N LEU A 84 -0.99 5.72 -12.21
CA LEU A 84 -2.23 5.76 -11.42
C LEU A 84 -2.32 7.03 -10.60
N ALA A 85 -1.22 7.47 -10.00
CA ALA A 85 -1.17 8.73 -9.27
C ALA A 85 -1.47 9.95 -10.18
N ALA A 86 -0.94 9.95 -11.40
CA ALA A 86 -1.25 10.97 -12.40
C ALA A 86 -2.72 10.93 -12.85
N LEU A 87 -3.32 9.74 -12.98
CA LEU A 87 -4.76 9.61 -13.26
C LEU A 87 -5.61 10.12 -12.08
N ALA A 88 -5.22 9.81 -10.84
CA ALA A 88 -5.88 10.31 -9.64
C ALA A 88 -5.86 11.85 -9.63
N GLN A 89 -4.72 12.47 -9.95
CA GLN A 89 -4.62 13.92 -10.08
C GLN A 89 -5.59 14.47 -11.15
N ARG A 90 -5.62 13.85 -12.33
CA ARG A 90 -6.51 14.27 -13.42
C ARG A 90 -7.98 14.11 -13.10
N SER A 91 -8.32 13.23 -12.15
CA SER A 91 -9.68 13.06 -11.62
C SER A 91 -10.08 14.09 -10.54
N GLY A 92 -9.24 15.10 -10.28
CA GLY A 92 -9.49 16.14 -9.28
C GLY A 92 -8.97 15.83 -7.87
N ARG A 93 -8.20 14.75 -7.69
CA ARG A 93 -7.55 14.41 -6.41
C ARG A 93 -6.13 15.01 -6.34
N ARG A 94 -5.46 14.89 -5.20
CA ARG A 94 -4.06 15.37 -5.04
C ARG A 94 -3.01 14.41 -5.63
N GLY A 95 -3.36 13.14 -5.83
CA GLY A 95 -2.44 12.10 -6.23
C GLY A 95 -2.74 10.78 -5.52
N LEU A 96 -1.72 9.95 -5.34
CA LEU A 96 -1.79 8.67 -4.65
C LEU A 96 -0.79 8.64 -3.49
N LEU A 97 -1.24 8.24 -2.30
CA LEU A 97 -0.39 7.95 -1.16
C LEU A 97 -0.32 6.43 -0.97
N LEU A 98 0.89 5.88 -1.04
CA LEU A 98 1.15 4.48 -0.74
C LEU A 98 1.76 4.38 0.66
N LEU A 99 1.07 3.66 1.55
CA LEU A 99 1.54 3.35 2.90
C LEU A 99 1.95 1.88 2.92
N LEU A 100 3.23 1.61 3.14
CA LEU A 100 3.74 0.26 3.31
C LEU A 100 4.19 0.08 4.76
N ASP A 101 3.32 -0.56 5.53
CA ASP A 101 3.65 -1.13 6.83
C ASP A 101 4.38 -2.47 6.61
N GLU A 102 5.18 -2.93 7.57
CA GLU A 102 5.89 -4.22 7.50
C GLU A 102 7.04 -4.32 6.49
N THR A 103 7.97 -3.35 6.48
CA THR A 103 9.29 -3.65 5.91
C THR A 103 10.03 -4.75 6.69
N GLU A 104 9.53 -5.25 7.83
CA GLU A 104 10.07 -6.45 8.50
C GLU A 104 10.09 -7.69 7.60
N LEU A 105 9.23 -7.73 6.57
CA LEU A 105 9.30 -8.75 5.53
C LEU A 105 10.68 -8.79 4.84
N PHE A 106 11.37 -7.65 4.74
CA PHE A 106 12.73 -7.59 4.20
C PHE A 106 13.74 -8.39 5.03
N SER A 107 13.60 -8.36 6.36
CA SER A 107 14.44 -9.10 7.30
C SER A 107 14.17 -10.61 7.27
N SER A 108 12.92 -11.04 7.01
CA SER A 108 12.58 -12.47 6.92
C SER A 108 12.94 -13.11 5.57
N LEU A 109 13.21 -12.32 4.54
CA LEU A 109 13.60 -12.83 3.23
C LEU A 109 15.04 -13.38 3.23
N GLY A 110 15.25 -14.46 2.47
CA GLY A 110 16.59 -14.94 2.13
C GLY A 110 17.37 -13.92 1.28
N LYS A 111 18.69 -14.10 1.18
CA LYS A 111 19.62 -13.13 0.55
C LYS A 111 19.19 -12.67 -0.85
N GLU A 112 18.80 -13.60 -1.72
CA GLU A 112 18.40 -13.28 -3.09
C GLU A 112 17.09 -12.50 -3.16
N ALA A 113 16.06 -12.96 -2.43
CA ALA A 113 14.76 -12.30 -2.39
C ALA A 113 14.86 -10.90 -1.76
N ARG A 114 15.74 -10.72 -0.77
CA ARG A 114 16.04 -9.42 -0.17
C ARG A 114 16.67 -8.46 -1.18
N ALA A 115 17.63 -8.92 -1.97
CA ALA A 115 18.24 -8.10 -3.03
C ALA A 115 17.20 -7.66 -4.08
N GLN A 116 16.29 -8.56 -4.46
CA GLN A 116 15.20 -8.24 -5.39
C GLN A 116 14.20 -7.25 -4.79
N ALA A 117 13.81 -7.43 -3.53
CA ALA A 117 12.96 -6.48 -2.83
C ALA A 117 13.62 -5.10 -2.74
N ALA A 118 14.93 -5.03 -2.51
CA ALA A 118 15.68 -3.77 -2.46
C ALA A 118 15.54 -2.99 -3.77
N ILE A 119 15.65 -3.70 -4.90
CA ILE A 119 15.49 -3.11 -6.22
C ILE A 119 14.07 -2.56 -6.40
N VAL A 120 13.04 -3.34 -6.02
CA VAL A 120 11.64 -2.88 -6.09
C VAL A 120 11.43 -1.62 -5.25
N PHE A 121 11.88 -1.62 -4.00
CA PHE A 121 11.74 -0.44 -3.12
C PHE A 121 12.47 0.77 -3.65
N ARG A 122 13.72 0.62 -4.15
CA ARG A 122 14.46 1.73 -4.77
C ARG A 122 13.70 2.32 -5.95
N VAL A 123 13.12 1.48 -6.81
CA VAL A 123 12.30 1.96 -7.93
C VAL A 123 11.06 2.69 -7.44
N LEU A 124 10.35 2.17 -6.43
CA LEU A 124 9.16 2.82 -5.87
C LEU A 124 9.49 4.17 -5.24
N ILE A 125 10.60 4.25 -4.51
CA ILE A 125 11.14 5.49 -3.94
C ILE A 125 11.44 6.49 -5.05
N ALA A 126 12.24 6.10 -6.06
CA ALA A 126 12.55 6.96 -7.20
C ALA A 126 11.29 7.40 -7.96
N ALA A 127 10.28 6.54 -8.04
CA ALA A 127 9.00 6.84 -8.65
C ALA A 127 8.18 7.87 -7.86
N ALA A 128 8.48 8.10 -6.58
CA ALA A 128 7.89 9.13 -5.73
C ALA A 128 8.74 10.42 -5.69
N LEU A 129 10.08 10.33 -5.71
CA LEU A 129 11.03 11.45 -5.59
C LEU A 129 11.17 12.30 -6.87
N PRO A 130 11.72 13.52 -6.84
CA PRO A 130 12.01 14.30 -8.05
C PRO A 130 12.84 13.50 -9.09
N ALA A 131 12.60 13.75 -10.38
CA ALA A 131 13.28 13.00 -11.46
C ALA A 131 14.76 13.41 -11.68
N GLY A 132 15.21 14.47 -11.03
CA GLY A 132 16.58 14.96 -11.10
C GLY A 132 16.87 15.93 -9.95
N GLY A 133 18.15 16.30 -9.81
CA GLY A 133 18.65 17.12 -8.70
C GLY A 133 19.12 16.30 -7.51
N GLU A 134 19.61 16.97 -6.46
CA GLU A 134 20.17 16.34 -5.25
C GLU A 134 19.18 15.42 -4.51
N GLU A 135 17.88 15.64 -4.74
CA GLU A 135 16.79 14.88 -4.12
C GLU A 135 16.36 13.63 -4.92
N SER A 136 16.92 13.44 -6.12
CA SER A 136 16.60 12.30 -6.96
C SER A 136 17.41 11.07 -6.57
N LEU A 137 16.88 9.88 -6.87
CA LEU A 137 17.58 8.62 -6.65
C LEU A 137 18.12 8.08 -7.97
N ASP A 138 19.41 7.76 -8.00
CA ASP A 138 20.03 7.08 -9.14
C ASP A 138 19.64 5.61 -9.19
N LEU A 139 19.24 5.17 -10.38
CA LEU A 139 18.84 3.80 -10.72
C LEU A 139 19.64 3.24 -11.91
N GLY A 140 20.81 3.79 -12.20
CA GLY A 140 21.68 3.33 -13.29
C GLY A 140 22.07 1.86 -13.19
N ASP A 141 22.15 1.34 -11.96
CA ASP A 141 22.44 -0.06 -11.64
C ASP A 141 21.20 -0.98 -11.65
N VAL A 142 20.00 -0.41 -11.73
CA VAL A 142 18.77 -1.21 -11.82
C VAL A 142 18.56 -1.67 -13.26
N GLU A 143 18.62 -2.99 -13.47
CA GLU A 143 18.38 -3.59 -14.77
C GLU A 143 17.00 -3.22 -15.34
N GLY A 144 16.94 -2.98 -16.65
CA GLY A 144 15.70 -2.63 -17.34
C GLY A 144 14.67 -3.76 -17.39
N GLY A 145 15.14 -5.02 -17.36
CA GLY A 145 14.35 -6.24 -17.53
C GLY A 145 13.42 -6.24 -18.76
N GLY A 146 12.71 -7.35 -19.00
CA GLY A 146 11.78 -7.47 -20.14
C GLY A 146 12.38 -7.22 -21.53
N HIS A 147 11.51 -6.94 -22.51
CA HIS A 147 11.88 -6.74 -23.92
C HIS A 147 11.22 -5.50 -24.54
N GLY A 148 11.88 -4.92 -25.56
CA GLY A 148 11.38 -3.78 -26.32
C GLY A 148 11.14 -2.55 -25.44
N ALA A 149 9.96 -1.94 -25.54
CA ALA A 149 9.60 -0.74 -24.79
C ALA A 149 9.60 -0.92 -23.26
N ILE A 150 9.44 -2.15 -22.76
CA ILE A 150 9.49 -2.44 -21.31
C ILE A 150 10.92 -2.27 -20.78
N ARG A 151 11.93 -2.67 -21.57
CA ARG A 151 13.34 -2.62 -21.15
C ARG A 151 13.85 -1.20 -20.90
N ASN A 152 13.29 -0.25 -21.64
CA ASN A 152 13.66 1.17 -21.56
C ASN A 152 12.59 1.98 -20.81
N LEU A 153 11.72 1.32 -20.04
CA LEU A 153 10.67 2.01 -19.31
C LEU A 153 11.31 2.88 -18.21
N PRO A 154 10.95 4.18 -18.12
CA PRO A 154 11.39 4.97 -16.98
C PRO A 154 10.77 4.42 -15.69
N PRO A 155 11.42 4.61 -14.53
CA PRO A 155 10.88 4.19 -13.24
C PRO A 155 9.59 4.91 -12.87
N ARG A 156 9.24 5.99 -13.57
CA ARG A 156 8.04 6.79 -13.34
C ARG A 156 7.37 7.24 -14.62
N PHE A 157 6.07 7.49 -14.54
CA PHE A 157 5.30 8.13 -15.57
C PHE A 157 5.30 9.66 -15.42
N GLY A 158 5.80 10.36 -16.43
CA GLY A 158 5.80 11.83 -16.49
C GLY A 158 6.96 12.47 -15.74
N LYS A 159 7.04 13.81 -15.80
CA LYS A 159 8.10 14.60 -15.16
C LYS A 159 7.81 14.88 -13.69
N VAL A 160 6.55 15.16 -13.36
CA VAL A 160 6.07 15.49 -12.01
C VAL A 160 5.47 14.24 -11.37
N SER A 161 5.95 13.90 -10.17
CA SER A 161 5.32 12.86 -9.36
C SER A 161 4.02 13.36 -8.76
N HIS A 162 2.99 12.52 -8.81
CA HIS A 162 1.82 12.67 -7.93
C HIS A 162 1.73 11.50 -6.93
N LEU A 163 2.78 10.68 -6.86
CA LEU A 163 2.92 9.56 -5.94
C LEU A 163 3.68 10.02 -4.70
N ALA A 164 3.07 9.82 -3.53
CA ALA A 164 3.72 9.90 -2.24
C ALA A 164 3.88 8.49 -1.67
N LEU A 165 5.02 8.24 -1.03
CA LEU A 165 5.37 6.94 -0.45
C LEU A 165 5.74 7.14 1.02
N CYS A 166 5.12 6.36 1.90
CA CYS A 166 5.49 6.26 3.31
C CYS A 166 5.81 4.80 3.62
N LEU A 167 7.02 4.57 4.12
CA LEU A 167 7.55 3.24 4.45
C LEU A 167 7.78 3.21 5.95
N ALA A 168 7.20 2.23 6.65
CA ALA A 168 7.46 2.01 8.06
C ALA A 168 8.51 0.90 8.24
N ALA A 169 9.48 1.13 9.11
CA ALA A 169 10.50 0.16 9.47
C ALA A 169 10.72 0.12 10.97
N THR A 170 11.00 -1.08 11.48
CA THR A 170 11.33 -1.29 12.90
C THR A 170 12.74 -0.78 13.19
N PRO A 171 12.95 -0.03 14.29
CA PRO A 171 14.28 0.42 14.68
C PRO A 171 15.28 -0.74 14.83
N GLY A 172 16.52 -0.57 14.35
CA GLY A 172 17.60 -1.55 14.34
C GLY A 172 17.43 -2.68 13.32
N SER A 173 16.43 -2.60 12.43
CA SER A 173 16.21 -3.61 11.39
C SER A 173 17.04 -3.35 10.14
N ALA A 174 17.30 -4.41 9.35
CA ALA A 174 17.92 -4.31 8.04
C ALA A 174 17.14 -3.38 7.07
N SER A 175 15.85 -3.21 7.32
CA SER A 175 14.98 -2.32 6.56
C SER A 175 15.24 -0.86 6.88
N GLU A 176 15.44 -0.54 8.17
CA GLU A 176 15.86 0.81 8.57
C GLU A 176 17.21 1.16 7.93
N ASP A 177 18.19 0.25 8.03
CA ASP A 177 19.51 0.45 7.41
C ASP A 177 19.38 0.74 5.91
N PHE A 178 18.58 -0.07 5.21
CA PHE A 178 18.32 0.14 3.79
C PHE A 178 17.68 1.50 3.51
N LEU A 179 16.67 1.90 4.29
CA LEU A 179 15.97 3.18 4.11
C LEU A 179 16.87 4.37 4.38
N ARG A 180 17.66 4.35 5.47
CA ARG A 180 18.61 5.41 5.80
C ARG A 180 19.70 5.53 4.74
N ASN A 181 20.26 4.40 4.29
CA ASN A 181 21.26 4.38 3.22
C ASN A 181 20.70 4.90 1.89
N THR A 182 19.42 4.64 1.60
CA THR A 182 18.79 5.03 0.32
C THR A 182 18.29 6.47 0.32
N LEU A 183 17.68 6.93 1.42
CA LEU A 183 16.97 8.22 1.51
C LEU A 183 17.77 9.31 2.23
N GLY A 184 18.76 8.91 3.05
CA GLY A 184 19.43 9.77 4.01
C GLY A 184 18.55 10.14 5.21
N ASP A 185 19.18 10.58 6.30
CA ASP A 185 18.50 10.85 7.58
C ASP A 185 17.44 11.95 7.50
N LYS A 186 17.57 12.92 6.58
CA LYS A 186 16.61 14.02 6.41
C LYS A 186 15.21 13.56 6.01
N ARG A 187 15.09 12.34 5.45
CA ARG A 187 13.83 11.77 4.94
C ARG A 187 13.33 10.61 5.79
N VAL A 188 14.04 10.29 6.87
CA VAL A 188 13.65 9.26 7.83
C VAL A 188 13.14 9.96 9.08
N LEU A 189 11.86 9.72 9.40
CA LEU A 189 11.23 10.24 10.60
C LEU A 189 11.20 9.14 11.65
N GLU A 190 11.96 9.35 12.71
CA GLU A 190 11.92 8.47 13.87
C GLU A 190 10.71 8.81 14.75
N LEU A 191 9.90 7.81 15.05
CA LEU A 191 8.79 7.97 15.98
C LEU A 191 9.34 7.93 17.40
N LEU A 192 9.20 9.06 18.11
CA LEU A 192 9.62 9.14 19.50
C LEU A 192 8.80 8.17 20.38
N PRO A 193 9.42 7.58 21.41
CA PRO A 193 8.69 6.78 22.38
C PRO A 193 7.52 7.57 22.99
N MET A 194 6.40 6.88 23.20
CA MET A 194 5.24 7.47 23.88
C MET A 194 5.58 7.79 25.33
N MET A 195 5.18 8.98 25.78
CA MET A 195 5.29 9.40 27.16
C MET A 195 4.03 9.03 27.94
N ARG A 196 4.08 9.14 29.28
CA ARG A 196 2.92 8.87 30.16
C ARG A 196 1.64 9.57 29.67
N LYS A 197 1.74 10.85 29.31
CA LYS A 197 0.62 11.65 28.80
C LYS A 197 -0.02 11.07 27.54
N ASP A 198 0.79 10.45 26.67
CA ASP A 198 0.32 9.89 25.41
C ASP A 198 -0.43 8.58 25.66
N PHE A 199 0.01 7.77 26.61
CA PHE A 199 -0.71 6.57 27.05
C PHE A 199 -2.04 6.90 27.74
N VAL A 200 -2.08 7.96 28.55
CA VAL A 200 -3.33 8.47 29.13
C VAL A 200 -4.29 8.93 28.02
N LEU A 201 -3.79 9.68 27.04
CA LEU A 201 -4.63 10.07 25.90
C LEU A 201 -5.12 8.85 25.11
N LEU A 202 -4.26 7.85 24.87
CA LEU A 202 -4.61 6.62 24.18
C LEU A 202 -5.71 5.85 24.93
N SER A 203 -5.63 5.71 26.26
CA SER A 203 -6.67 5.03 27.04
C SER A 203 -8.00 5.77 26.97
N GLN A 204 -8.01 7.10 27.00
CA GLN A 204 -9.21 7.92 26.85
C GLN A 204 -9.86 7.71 25.47
N ARG A 205 -9.05 7.63 24.40
CA ARG A 205 -9.54 7.37 23.04
C ARG A 205 -10.11 5.96 22.91
N ILE A 206 -9.42 4.95 23.46
CA ILE A 206 -9.92 3.57 23.48
C ILE A 206 -11.23 3.50 24.27
N ARG A 207 -11.31 4.13 25.46
CA ARG A 207 -12.54 4.20 26.26
C ARG A 207 -13.71 4.77 25.46
N ALA A 208 -13.48 5.88 24.75
CA ALA A 208 -14.52 6.53 23.95
C ALA A 208 -14.98 5.65 22.78
N LEU A 209 -14.07 4.95 22.12
CA LEU A 209 -14.42 3.99 21.06
C LEU A 209 -15.17 2.78 21.63
N TYR A 210 -14.71 2.26 22.76
CA TYR A 210 -15.28 1.09 23.42
C TYR A 210 -16.71 1.37 23.90
N ALA A 211 -16.95 2.50 24.57
CA ALA A 211 -18.30 2.90 25.01
C ALA A 211 -19.29 3.07 23.85
N ARG A 212 -18.81 3.45 22.66
CA ARG A 212 -19.64 3.52 21.45
C ARG A 212 -19.93 2.14 20.86
N ALA A 213 -18.97 1.21 20.96
CA ALA A 213 -19.13 -0.15 20.48
C ALA A 213 -20.00 -1.02 21.41
N TYR A 214 -19.95 -0.77 22.72
CA TYR A 214 -20.64 -1.51 23.77
C TYR A 214 -21.37 -0.56 24.73
N PRO A 215 -22.52 0.02 24.32
CA PRO A 215 -23.28 0.98 25.12
C PRO A 215 -23.77 0.43 26.47
N GLU A 216 -23.88 -0.89 26.62
CA GLU A 216 -24.27 -1.58 27.84
C GLU A 216 -23.15 -1.66 28.90
N THR A 217 -21.94 -1.20 28.56
CA THR A 217 -20.79 -1.23 29.48
C THR A 217 -21.11 -0.41 30.73
N PRO A 218 -20.98 -0.99 31.94
CA PRO A 218 -21.29 -0.27 33.18
C PRO A 218 -20.45 1.01 33.32
N PRO A 219 -21.04 2.17 33.68
CA PRO A 219 -20.28 3.41 33.90
C PRO A 219 -19.13 3.24 34.90
N ARG A 220 -19.34 2.41 35.94
CA ARG A 220 -18.31 2.05 36.93
C ARG A 220 -17.06 1.41 36.31
N ALA A 221 -17.21 0.60 35.25
CA ALA A 221 -16.09 0.00 34.55
C ALA A 221 -15.27 1.05 33.78
N LEU A 222 -15.95 2.04 33.21
CA LEU A 222 -15.32 3.15 32.49
C LEU A 222 -14.60 4.12 33.45
N SER A 223 -15.15 4.34 34.64
CA SER A 223 -14.49 5.10 35.71
C SER A 223 -13.28 4.36 36.28
N ALA A 224 -13.42 3.05 36.57
CA ALA A 224 -12.32 2.24 37.11
C ALA A 224 -11.12 2.14 36.17
N LEU A 225 -11.31 2.37 34.86
CA LEU A 225 -10.22 2.40 33.90
C LEU A 225 -9.20 3.52 34.19
N GLU A 226 -9.64 4.69 34.67
CA GLU A 226 -8.74 5.82 34.93
C GLU A 226 -7.74 5.47 36.04
N ASP A 227 -8.25 5.01 37.20
CA ASP A 227 -7.43 4.55 38.32
C ASP A 227 -6.52 3.39 37.92
N LYS A 228 -7.04 2.48 37.09
CA LYS A 228 -6.28 1.33 36.62
C LYS A 228 -5.14 1.72 35.71
N VAL A 229 -5.37 2.65 34.78
CA VAL A 229 -4.35 3.21 33.90
C VAL A 229 -3.28 3.91 34.71
N ASP A 230 -3.65 4.74 35.69
CA ASP A 230 -2.67 5.42 36.54
C ASP A 230 -1.82 4.44 37.35
N SER A 231 -2.44 3.37 37.88
CA SER A 231 -1.74 2.28 38.55
C SER A 231 -0.83 1.48 37.62
N TRP A 232 -1.18 1.30 36.35
CA TRP A 232 -0.31 0.62 35.39
C TRP A 232 0.91 1.49 35.06
N LEU A 233 0.67 2.76 34.76
CA LEU A 233 1.72 3.70 34.35
C LEU A 233 2.64 4.10 35.51
N SER A 234 2.22 3.97 36.77
CA SER A 234 3.10 4.18 37.95
C SER A 234 4.10 3.04 38.16
N ARG A 235 3.82 1.84 37.64
CA ARG A 235 4.73 0.68 37.71
C ARG A 235 5.77 0.65 36.59
N GLY A 236 5.58 1.46 35.55
CA GLY A 236 6.44 1.55 34.39
C GLY A 236 5.65 1.88 33.12
N LEU A 237 6.33 2.45 32.13
CA LEU A 237 5.71 2.67 30.82
C LEU A 237 5.58 1.34 30.06
N PRO A 238 4.47 1.11 29.35
CA PRO A 238 4.30 -0.04 28.47
C PRO A 238 5.39 -0.09 27.38
N GLY A 239 5.73 -1.29 26.92
CA GLY A 239 6.74 -1.47 25.87
C GLY A 239 6.28 -1.00 24.50
N SER A 240 4.96 -0.96 24.26
CA SER A 240 4.39 -0.45 23.00
C SER A 240 2.96 0.06 23.16
N PRO A 241 2.49 0.94 22.24
CA PRO A 241 1.09 1.35 22.17
C PRO A 241 0.13 0.17 22.00
N ARG A 242 0.55 -0.87 21.25
CA ARG A 242 -0.24 -2.08 20.99
C ARG A 242 -0.45 -2.92 22.25
N GLU A 243 0.61 -3.14 23.01
CA GLU A 243 0.55 -3.86 24.28
C GLU A 243 -0.38 -3.15 25.27
N PHE A 244 -0.23 -1.83 25.39
CA PHE A 244 -1.08 -1.03 26.26
C PHE A 244 -2.54 -1.03 25.81
N GLY A 245 -2.80 -0.84 24.52
CA GLY A 245 -4.14 -0.86 23.97
C GLY A 245 -4.85 -2.18 24.23
N ARG A 246 -4.14 -3.30 24.07
CA ARG A 246 -4.65 -4.62 24.44
C ARG A 246 -4.98 -4.72 25.92
N LYS A 247 -4.08 -4.29 26.83
CA LYS A 247 -4.35 -4.27 28.28
C LYS A 247 -5.61 -3.47 28.64
N VAL A 248 -5.80 -2.31 28.00
CA VAL A 248 -7.00 -1.46 28.21
C VAL A 248 -8.26 -2.19 27.76
N VAL A 249 -8.26 -2.77 26.55
CA VAL A 249 -9.42 -3.50 26.02
C VAL A 249 -9.73 -4.74 26.86
N ASP A 250 -8.72 -5.54 27.20
CA ASP A 250 -8.87 -6.76 28.01
C ASP A 250 -9.47 -6.43 29.39
N PHE A 251 -9.08 -5.30 30.01
CA PHE A 251 -9.68 -4.84 31.26
C PHE A 251 -11.15 -4.45 31.10
N LEU A 252 -11.49 -3.71 30.05
CA LEU A 252 -12.87 -3.30 29.77
C LEU A 252 -13.76 -4.51 29.48
N ASP A 253 -13.28 -5.45 28.68
CA ASP A 253 -13.99 -6.72 28.41
C ASP A 253 -14.18 -7.53 29.68
N PHE A 254 -13.14 -7.64 30.51
CA PHE A 254 -13.25 -8.32 31.80
C PHE A 254 -14.34 -7.68 32.66
N CYS A 255 -14.34 -6.36 32.83
CA CYS A 255 -15.35 -5.65 33.63
C CYS A 255 -16.77 -5.79 33.06
N ARG A 256 -16.91 -5.77 31.73
CA ARG A 256 -18.19 -5.96 31.03
C ARG A 256 -18.75 -7.36 31.26
N HIS A 257 -17.90 -8.39 31.27
CA HIS A 257 -18.33 -9.79 31.35
C HIS A 257 -18.41 -10.38 32.76
N THR A 258 -17.70 -9.84 33.75
CA THR A 258 -17.63 -10.45 35.10
C THR A 258 -18.53 -9.84 36.16
N HIS A 259 -19.40 -8.86 35.84
CA HIS A 259 -20.25 -8.18 36.83
C HIS A 259 -19.51 -7.83 38.13
N LEU A 260 -18.27 -7.34 38.04
CA LEU A 260 -17.48 -7.03 39.22
C LEU A 260 -18.13 -5.92 40.02
N ASP A 261 -18.51 -6.24 41.26
CA ASP A 261 -18.79 -5.27 42.30
C ASP A 261 -17.46 -4.77 42.85
N PHE A 262 -17.06 -3.59 42.38
CA PHE A 262 -15.94 -2.85 42.95
C PHE A 262 -16.39 -2.31 44.32
N ALA A 263 -15.96 -2.96 45.40
CA ALA A 263 -16.14 -2.44 46.75
C ALA A 263 -15.37 -1.11 46.88
N GLY A 264 -16.09 -0.05 47.28
CA GLY A 264 -15.53 1.27 47.56
C GLY A 264 -14.75 1.33 48.86
#